data_AF-A0A4C1XFS4-F1
#
_entry.id   AF-A0A4C1XFS4-F1
#
_cell.length_a   1.000
_cell.length_b   1.000
_cell.length_c   1.000
_cell.angle_alpha   90.00
_cell.angle_beta   90.00
_cell.angle_gamma   90.00
#
_symmetry.space_group_name_H-M   'P 1'
#
loop_
_entity.id
_entity.type
_entity.pdbx_description
1 polymer ?
#
loop_
_entity_poly.entity_id
_entity_poly.type
_entity_poly.pdbx_seq_one_letter_code
_entity_poly.pdbx_strand_id
1 'polypeptide(L)'
;MPPKLTFRGQDVEWQTKVRYLDVQIDHTMRMAAQVEQVILQSRAARSMLRPVLRSRLPLRAKLALYKGYIRSRLTYAAPAWHALCSTS
;
A
#
# COMPACT_ATOMS: atom_id res chain seq x y z
N MET A 1 14.66 20.16 20.36
CA MET A 1 13.87 19.95 19.13
C MET A 1 14.68 20.45 17.95
N PRO A 2 14.76 19.71 16.82
CA PRO A 2 15.43 20.21 15.64
C PRO A 2 14.73 21.49 15.12
N PRO A 3 15.48 22.45 14.55
CA PRO A 3 14.92 23.67 14.00
C PRO A 3 13.90 23.35 12.89
N LYS A 4 12.83 24.15 12.78
CA LYS A 4 11.79 23.95 11.75
C LYS A 4 12.41 24.06 10.36
N LEU A 5 12.05 23.11 9.48
CA LEU A 5 12.50 23.07 8.10
C LEU A 5 11.74 24.13 7.31
N THR A 6 12.44 25.02 6.61
CA THR A 6 11.81 25.98 5.70
C THR A 6 11.84 25.44 4.27
N PHE A 7 10.68 25.31 3.65
CA PHE A 7 10.56 24.96 2.24
C PHE A 7 9.93 26.14 1.49
N ARG A 8 10.68 26.73 0.56
CA ARG A 8 10.26 27.92 -0.21
C ARG A 8 9.78 29.09 0.68
N GLY A 9 10.42 29.28 1.83
CA GLY A 9 10.08 30.36 2.77
C GLY A 9 8.86 30.08 3.66
N GLN A 10 8.31 28.86 3.63
CA GLN A 10 7.26 28.41 4.55
C GLN A 10 7.81 27.40 5.54
N ASP A 11 7.38 27.51 6.80
CA ASP A 11 7.71 26.53 7.83
C ASP A 11 6.98 25.21 7.56
N VAL A 12 7.74 24.13 7.48
CA VAL A 12 7.22 22.76 7.36
C VAL A 12 6.99 22.21 8.77
N GLU A 13 5.73 21.94 9.08
CA GLU A 13 5.36 21.31 10.35
C GLU A 13 5.90 19.88 10.41
N TRP A 14 6.51 19.55 11.55
CA TRP A 14 7.01 18.22 11.82
C TRP A 14 5.84 17.24 11.92
N GLN A 15 5.82 16.25 11.02
CA GLN A 15 4.86 15.15 11.07
C GLN A 15 5.60 13.85 11.34
N THR A 16 5.04 13.02 12.23
CA THR A 16 5.54 11.68 12.52
C THR A 16 5.13 10.64 11.50
N LYS A 17 4.30 11.02 10.52
CA LYS A 17 3.82 10.18 9.43
C LYS A 17 3.83 10.98 8.13
N VAL A 18 4.33 10.38 7.06
CA VAL A 18 4.34 11.01 5.72
C VAL A 18 3.81 10.00 4.70
N ARG A 19 3.01 10.47 3.74
CA ARG A 19 2.57 9.67 2.59
C ARG A 19 3.50 9.92 1.41
N TYR A 20 4.16 8.87 0.94
CA TYR A 20 5.03 8.90 -0.23
C TYR A 20 4.62 7.79 -1.20
N LEU A 21 4.33 8.14 -2.47
CA LEU A 21 3.89 7.18 -3.50
C LEU A 21 2.71 6.29 -3.05
N ASP A 22 1.72 6.87 -2.37
CA ASP A 22 0.57 6.17 -1.76
C ASP A 22 0.89 5.21 -0.61
N VAL A 23 2.10 5.33 -0.07
CA VAL A 23 2.56 4.53 1.05
C VAL A 23 2.77 5.43 2.27
N GLN A 24 2.11 5.10 3.38
CA GLN A 24 2.37 5.77 4.66
C GLN A 24 3.64 5.22 5.31
N ILE A 25 4.54 6.14 5.64
CA ILE A 25 5.80 5.88 6.32
C ILE A 25 5.74 6.61 7.66
N ASP A 26 5.82 5.84 8.75
CA ASP A 26 5.91 6.38 10.10
C ASP A 26 7.38 6.72 10.42
N HIS A 27 7.61 7.59 11.41
CA HIS A 27 8.94 8.02 11.87
C HIS A 27 9.87 6.87 12.28
N THR A 28 9.33 5.71 12.66
CA THR A 28 10.10 4.49 12.97
C THR A 28 10.47 3.68 11.74
N MET A 29 10.13 4.16 10.54
CA MET A 29 10.21 3.44 9.26
C MET A 29 9.45 2.10 9.26
N ARG A 30 8.55 1.87 10.22
CA ARG A 30 7.71 0.69 10.28
C ARG A 30 6.47 0.91 9.40
N MET A 31 6.26 0.00 8.46
CA MET A 31 5.14 0.07 7.51
C MET A 31 3.95 -0.82 7.91
N ALA A 32 3.86 -1.23 9.17
CA ALA A 32 2.84 -2.18 9.65
C ALA A 32 1.40 -1.68 9.40
N ALA A 33 1.13 -0.40 9.72
CA ALA A 33 -0.18 0.21 9.48
C ALA A 33 -0.55 0.23 7.98
N GLN A 34 0.43 0.51 7.11
CA GLN A 34 0.23 0.43 5.67
C GLN A 34 -0.10 -0.99 5.21
N VAL A 35 0.63 -2.00 5.71
CA VAL A 35 0.40 -3.42 5.35
C VAL A 35 -1.03 -3.83 5.72
N GLU A 36 -1.48 -3.49 6.93
CA GLU A 36 -2.85 -3.76 7.37
C GLU A 36 -3.88 -3.07 6.47
N GLN A 37 -3.65 -1.80 6.13
CA GLN A 37 -4.52 -1.06 5.22
C GLN A 37 -4.59 -1.71 3.84
N VAL A 38 -3.45 -2.11 3.26
CA VAL A 38 -3.40 -2.78 1.95
C VAL A 38 -4.11 -4.13 1.99
N ILE A 39 -3.97 -4.89 3.09
CA ILE A 39 -4.70 -6.15 3.29
C ILE A 39 -6.21 -5.89 3.33
N LEU A 40 -6.66 -4.90 4.09
CA LEU A 40 -8.09 -4.55 4.19
C LEU A 40 -8.66 -4.11 2.84
N GLN A 41 -7.96 -3.23 2.12
CA GLN A 41 -8.37 -2.78 0.78
C GLN A 41 -8.40 -3.95 -0.22
N SER A 42 -7.45 -4.88 -0.12
CA SER A 42 -7.40 -6.07 -0.98
C SER A 42 -8.53 -7.06 -0.66
N ARG A 43 -8.91 -7.20 0.61
CA ARG A 43 -10.08 -7.98 1.04
C ARG A 43 -11.37 -7.37 0.50
N ALA A 44 -11.53 -6.06 0.61
CA ALA A 44 -12.68 -5.34 0.05
C ALA A 44 -12.76 -5.52 -1.48
N ALA A 45 -11.64 -5.32 -2.18
CA ALA A 45 -11.53 -5.56 -3.62
C ALA A 45 -11.93 -6.99 -4.02
N ARG A 46 -11.45 -8.00 -3.28
CA ARG A 46 -11.83 -9.39 -3.49
C ARG A 46 -13.32 -9.63 -3.27
N SER A 47 -13.92 -9.01 -2.25
CA SER A 47 -15.35 -9.10 -1.97
C SER A 47 -16.18 -8.53 -3.14
N MET A 48 -15.81 -7.34 -3.64
CA MET A 48 -16.46 -6.71 -4.79
C MET A 48 -16.32 -7.54 -6.07
N LEU A 49 -15.18 -8.19 -6.29
CA LEU A 49 -14.97 -9.06 -7.45
C LEU A 49 -15.58 -10.47 -7.31
N ARG A 50 -16.07 -10.84 -6.12
CA ARG A 50 -16.61 -12.18 -5.85
C ARG A 50 -17.72 -12.61 -6.83
N PRO A 51 -18.69 -11.76 -7.22
CA PRO A 51 -19.70 -12.13 -8.21
C PRO A 51 -19.09 -12.46 -9.59
N VAL A 52 -18.13 -11.64 -10.04
CA VAL A 52 -17.44 -11.83 -11.33
C VAL A 52 -16.62 -13.12 -11.31
N LEU A 53 -15.90 -13.39 -10.21
CA LEU A 53 -15.10 -14.60 -10.06
C LEU A 53 -15.97 -15.87 -9.96
N ARG A 54 -17.20 -15.76 -9.44
CA ARG A 54 -18.16 -16.88 -9.34
C ARG A 54 -18.96 -17.12 -10.63
N SER A 55 -18.99 -16.15 -11.54
CA SER A 55 -19.70 -16.25 -12.83
C SER A 55 -19.15 -17.36 -13.75
N ARG A 56 -19.81 -17.58 -14.89
CA ARG A 56 -19.39 -18.55 -15.92
C ARG A 56 -18.25 -18.04 -16.82
N LEU A 57 -17.54 -16.98 -16.44
CA LEU A 57 -16.40 -16.46 -17.19
C LEU A 57 -15.31 -17.53 -17.40
N PRO A 58 -14.59 -17.50 -18.54
CA PRO A 58 -13.43 -18.36 -18.76
C PRO A 58 -12.39 -18.18 -17.66
N LEU A 59 -11.74 -19.28 -17.26
CA LEU A 59 -10.73 -19.27 -16.20
C LEU A 59 -9.60 -18.26 -16.47
N ARG A 60 -9.16 -18.14 -17.73
CA ARG A 60 -8.14 -17.14 -18.14
C ARG A 60 -8.55 -15.71 -17.80
N ALA A 61 -9.81 -15.34 -18.03
CA ALA A 61 -10.31 -13.99 -17.72
C ALA A 61 -10.33 -13.74 -16.20
N LYS A 62 -10.76 -14.73 -15.41
CA LYS A 62 -10.74 -14.67 -13.95
C LYS A 62 -9.32 -14.50 -13.40
N LEU A 63 -8.36 -15.24 -13.95
CA LEU A 63 -6.95 -15.13 -13.59
C LEU A 63 -6.35 -13.78 -13.98
N ALA A 64 -6.71 -13.24 -15.14
CA ALA A 64 -6.29 -11.90 -15.56
C ALA A 64 -6.79 -10.83 -14.59
N LEU A 65 -8.06 -10.89 -14.16
CA LEU A 65 -8.62 -9.97 -13.16
C LEU A 65 -7.92 -10.08 -11.81
N TYR A 66 -7.67 -11.31 -11.34
CA TYR A 66 -6.92 -11.52 -10.10
C TYR A 66 -5.51 -10.92 -10.16
N LYS A 67 -4.77 -11.19 -11.24
CA LYS A 67 -3.39 -10.69 -11.42
C LYS A 67 -3.35 -9.16 -11.61
N GLY A 68 -4.29 -8.62 -12.39
CA GLY A 68 -4.32 -7.20 -12.73
C GLY A 68 -4.79 -6.30 -11.59
N TYR A 69 -5.67 -6.79 -10.71
CA TYR A 69 -6.29 -5.95 -9.69
C TYR A 69 -5.93 -6.34 -8.25
N ILE A 70 -6.07 -7.62 -7.88
CA ILE A 70 -5.84 -8.04 -6.49
C ILE A 70 -4.33 -8.15 -6.21
N ARG A 71 -3.59 -8.82 -7.11
CA ARG A 71 -2.14 -9.03 -6.93
C ARG A 71 -1.38 -7.71 -7.03
N SER A 72 -1.72 -6.83 -7.97
CA SER A 72 -1.06 -5.53 -8.13
C SER A 72 -1.14 -4.68 -6.85
N ARG A 73 -2.31 -4.61 -6.21
CA ARG A 73 -2.49 -3.91 -4.91
C ARG A 73 -1.64 -4.50 -3.79
N LEU A 74 -1.57 -5.83 -3.70
CA LEU A 74 -0.77 -6.50 -2.68
C LEU A 74 0.74 -6.36 -2.91
N THR A 75 1.18 -6.28 -4.16
CA THR A 75 2.61 -6.34 -4.51
C THR A 75 3.24 -4.97 -4.78
N TYR A 76 2.43 -3.92 -4.91
CA TYR A 76 2.92 -2.57 -5.22
C TYR A 76 4.02 -2.08 -4.27
N ALA A 77 3.83 -2.20 -2.96
CA ALA A 77 4.80 -1.78 -1.96
C ALA A 77 5.74 -2.91 -1.49
N ALA A 78 5.66 -4.09 -2.11
CA ALA A 78 6.42 -5.26 -1.68
C ALA A 78 7.96 -5.04 -1.67
N PRO A 79 8.58 -4.34 -2.64
CA PRO A 79 10.01 -4.05 -2.57
C PRO A 79 10.41 -3.23 -1.34
N ALA A 80 9.58 -2.25 -0.96
CA ALA A 80 9.83 -1.41 0.22
C ALA A 80 9.70 -2.22 1.51
N TRP A 81 8.68 -3.07 1.61
CA TRP A 81 8.52 -3.98 2.76
C TRP A 81 9.68 -4.96 2.88
N HIS A 82 10.13 -5.52 1.76
CA HIS A 82 11.25 -6.46 1.75
C HIS A 82 12.54 -5.83 2.24
N ALA A 83 12.84 -4.60 1.82
CA ALA A 83 14.01 -3.87 2.28
C ALA A 83 13.99 -3.68 3.81
N LEU A 84 12.85 -3.33 4.39
CA LEU A 84 12.70 -3.13 5.83
C LEU A 84 12.82 -4.42 6.65
N CYS A 85 12.26 -5.52 6.14
CA CYS A 85 12.40 -6.83 6.78
C CYS A 85 13.85 -7.34 6.74
N SER A 86 14.63 -6.93 5.75
CA SER A 86 16.04 -7.35 5.60
C SER A 86 17.00 -6.55 6.49
N THR A 87 16.57 -5.40 6.98
CA THR A 87 17.36 -4.53 7.88
C THR A 87 17.08 -4.74 9.37
N SER A 88 16.17 -5.66 9.72
CA SER A 88 15.83 -5.99 11.12
C SER A 88 16.70 -7.11 11.69
#